data_AF-A0A5C6Q548-F1
#
_entry.id   AF-A0A5C6Q548-F1
#
_cell.length_a   1.000
_cell.length_b   1.000
_cell.length_c   1.000
_cell.angle_alpha   90.00
_cell.angle_beta   90.00
_cell.angle_gamma   90.00
#
_symmetry.space_group_name_H-M   'P 1'
#
loop_
_entity.id
_entity.type
_entity.pdbx_description
1 polymer ?
#
loop_
_entity_poly.entity_id
_entity_poly.type
_entity_poly.pdbx_seq_one_letter_code
_entity_poly.pdbx_strand_id
1 'polypeptide(L)'
;MSLFNSILTSFIIVATFWGLALFQGKIAHAIQPQKIIQEVQKEVKEPSIVNLTKAVKPESIDITGIRQQVELADIQLLWQKFNNSTKLHKHLKYQPKKVYVLYQKISKDYQQAEVTIGYDINEMTQFNKHYSIDISHNSVLLPENKYDKTQLSDAWEKINHQKIKEYVLEVHALNQQGETTTTQVFVSYQ
;
A
#
# COMPACT_ATOMS: atom_id res chain seq x y z
N MET A 1 -21.64 1.42 17.52
CA MET A 1 -20.61 0.37 17.58
C MET A 1 -19.36 0.92 16.90
N SER A 2 -18.20 0.80 17.52
CA SER A 2 -16.97 1.47 17.09
C SER A 2 -16.43 0.86 15.79
N LEU A 3 -16.34 1.69 14.75
CA LEU A 3 -15.69 1.37 13.47
C LEU A 3 -14.24 0.92 13.61
N PHE A 4 -13.67 1.32 14.73
CA PHE A 4 -12.35 0.98 15.22
C PHE A 4 -12.19 -0.48 15.58
N ASN A 5 -13.21 -1.33 15.62
CA ASN A 5 -12.94 -2.76 15.73
C ASN A 5 -12.54 -3.39 14.39
N SER A 6 -12.74 -2.68 13.27
CA SER A 6 -12.63 -3.31 11.96
C SER A 6 -11.57 -2.75 11.02
N ILE A 7 -11.31 -1.44 11.05
CA ILE A 7 -10.04 -0.93 10.50
C ILE A 7 -8.88 -1.68 11.22
N LEU A 8 -9.08 -1.93 12.51
CA LEU A 8 -8.23 -2.64 13.45
C LEU A 8 -8.01 -4.14 13.15
N THR A 9 -8.93 -4.82 12.46
CA THR A 9 -8.76 -6.22 11.99
C THR A 9 -8.17 -6.30 10.57
N SER A 10 -8.39 -5.27 9.73
CA SER A 10 -7.73 -5.12 8.41
C SER A 10 -6.21 -5.20 8.50
N PHE A 11 -5.62 -4.56 9.51
CA PHE A 11 -4.17 -4.48 9.70
C PHE A 11 -3.50 -5.79 10.11
N ILE A 12 -4.27 -6.78 10.61
CA ILE A 12 -3.70 -8.05 11.12
C ILE A 12 -3.12 -8.92 9.99
N ILE A 13 -3.59 -8.77 8.75
CA ILE A 13 -3.41 -9.82 7.74
C ILE A 13 -2.43 -9.48 6.63
N VAL A 14 -2.12 -8.21 6.40
CA VAL A 14 -1.04 -7.85 5.45
C VAL A 14 0.33 -8.31 5.95
N ALA A 15 0.46 -8.65 7.24
CA ALA A 15 1.67 -9.25 7.80
C ALA A 15 1.70 -10.80 7.77
N THR A 16 0.57 -11.50 7.64
CA THR A 16 0.52 -12.97 7.88
C THR A 16 0.15 -13.81 6.65
N PHE A 17 -0.42 -13.23 5.59
CA PHE A 17 -0.98 -14.03 4.47
C PHE A 17 -0.13 -14.09 3.19
N TRP A 18 1.03 -13.44 3.13
CA TRP A 18 1.80 -13.36 1.87
C TRP A 18 2.74 -14.53 1.58
N GLY A 19 3.01 -15.41 2.56
CA GLY A 19 3.99 -16.49 2.38
C GLY A 19 3.65 -17.56 1.32
N LEU A 20 2.39 -17.67 0.86
CA LEU A 20 1.98 -18.81 0.01
C LEU A 20 1.31 -18.44 -1.32
N ALA A 21 0.70 -17.25 -1.47
CA ALA A 21 -0.11 -16.93 -2.65
C ALA A 21 0.73 -16.57 -3.90
N LEU A 22 1.95 -16.05 -3.71
CA LEU A 22 2.84 -15.64 -4.82
C LEU A 22 3.85 -16.74 -5.22
N PHE A 23 3.89 -17.85 -4.51
CA PHE A 23 4.88 -18.93 -4.73
C PHE A 23 4.50 -19.94 -5.83
N GLN A 24 3.37 -19.75 -6.55
CA GLN A 24 3.00 -20.66 -7.65
C GLN A 24 3.69 -20.34 -8.99
N GLY A 25 4.63 -19.40 -9.03
CA GLY A 25 5.56 -19.23 -10.14
C GLY A 25 6.95 -19.71 -9.72
N LYS A 26 7.33 -20.94 -10.07
CA LYS A 26 8.74 -21.33 -10.08
C LYS A 26 9.48 -20.39 -11.02
N ILE A 27 10.13 -19.34 -10.51
CA ILE A 27 11.23 -18.69 -11.23
C ILE A 27 12.42 -19.65 -11.10
N ALA A 28 12.39 -20.73 -11.88
CA ALA A 28 13.63 -21.37 -12.25
C ALA A 28 14.35 -20.35 -13.12
N HIS A 29 15.48 -19.82 -12.64
CA HIS A 29 16.76 -19.67 -13.35
C HIS A 29 17.76 -18.88 -12.49
N ALA A 30 18.67 -19.65 -11.88
CA ALA A 30 20.07 -19.36 -11.59
C ALA A 30 20.52 -17.90 -11.33
N ILE A 31 20.67 -17.55 -10.05
CA ILE A 31 21.77 -16.69 -9.60
C ILE A 31 22.42 -17.41 -8.42
N GLN A 32 23.57 -18.03 -8.67
CA GLN A 32 24.47 -18.49 -7.60
C GLN A 32 25.03 -17.26 -6.88
N PRO A 33 25.04 -17.22 -5.54
CA PRO A 33 25.72 -16.16 -4.81
C PRO A 33 27.24 -16.37 -4.92
N GLN A 34 27.89 -15.59 -5.79
CA GLN A 34 29.34 -15.55 -5.84
C GLN A 34 29.87 -14.70 -4.68
N LYS A 35 30.35 -15.41 -3.67
CA LYS A 35 31.15 -14.93 -2.55
C LYS A 35 32.36 -14.14 -3.05
N ILE A 36 32.44 -12.84 -2.73
CA ILE A 36 33.71 -12.12 -2.63
C ILE A 36 33.67 -11.28 -1.36
N ILE A 37 34.47 -11.71 -0.38
CA ILE A 37 34.87 -10.90 0.76
C ILE A 37 36.19 -10.22 0.36
N GLN A 38 36.29 -8.91 0.49
CA GLN A 38 37.54 -8.26 0.89
C GLN A 38 37.27 -6.88 1.50
N GLU A 39 37.56 -6.81 2.80
CA GLU A 39 37.78 -5.62 3.64
C GLU A 39 38.90 -4.74 3.08
N VAL A 40 38.80 -3.41 3.23
CA VAL A 40 39.78 -2.51 3.89
C VAL A 40 39.16 -1.10 4.04
N GLN A 41 39.41 -0.48 5.20
CA GLN A 41 38.81 0.74 5.74
C GLN A 41 39.50 2.06 5.33
N LYS A 42 38.70 3.14 5.34
CA LYS A 42 38.94 4.55 5.74
C LYS A 42 40.01 5.41 5.02
N GLU A 43 39.57 6.52 4.42
CA GLU A 43 39.90 7.89 4.89
C GLU A 43 38.94 8.96 4.30
N VAL A 44 38.62 9.96 5.11
CA VAL A 44 37.59 11.01 4.94
C VAL A 44 38.07 12.16 4.06
N LYS A 45 37.27 12.58 3.06
CA LYS A 45 37.21 13.97 2.54
C LYS A 45 35.79 14.30 2.03
N GLU A 46 35.08 15.18 2.74
CA GLU A 46 34.08 16.08 2.12
C GLU A 46 34.83 17.15 1.28
N PRO A 47 34.18 17.88 0.34
CA PRO A 47 32.75 18.13 0.21
C PRO A 47 32.19 17.87 -1.20
N SER A 48 30.87 17.72 -1.31
CA SER A 48 30.07 18.30 -2.40
C SER A 48 28.60 17.97 -2.19
N ILE A 49 27.84 19.02 -1.88
CA ILE A 49 26.39 19.08 -1.91
C ILE A 49 25.94 18.74 -3.33
N VAL A 50 25.50 17.50 -3.56
CA VAL A 50 24.84 17.10 -4.81
C VAL A 50 23.36 16.98 -4.51
N ASN A 51 22.66 18.05 -4.90
CA ASN A 51 21.24 18.13 -5.25
C ASN A 51 20.35 17.06 -4.63
N LEU A 52 19.59 17.48 -3.60
CA LEU A 52 18.32 16.86 -3.26
C LEU A 52 17.55 16.62 -4.56
N THR A 53 17.47 15.35 -4.96
CA THR A 53 16.49 14.89 -5.94
C THR A 53 15.16 15.42 -5.48
N LYS A 54 14.64 16.42 -6.20
CA LYS A 54 13.29 16.94 -6.07
C LYS A 54 12.39 15.71 -6.18
N ALA A 55 11.88 15.24 -5.05
CA ALA A 55 10.95 14.13 -5.02
C ALA A 55 9.75 14.60 -5.85
N VAL A 56 9.66 14.11 -7.08
CA VAL A 56 8.47 14.29 -7.91
C VAL A 56 7.38 13.57 -7.14
N LYS A 57 6.58 14.34 -6.39
CA LYS A 57 5.35 13.82 -5.81
C LYS A 57 4.55 13.32 -7.01
N PRO A 58 4.18 12.03 -7.06
CA PRO A 58 3.36 11.54 -8.14
C PRO A 58 2.09 12.40 -8.17
N GLU A 59 1.76 12.99 -9.31
CA GLU A 59 0.60 13.88 -9.43
C GLU A 59 -0.70 13.06 -9.45
N SER A 60 -0.63 11.83 -9.96
CA SER A 60 -1.72 10.86 -9.93
C SER A 60 -1.20 9.44 -9.79
N ILE A 61 -2.09 8.54 -9.38
CA ILE A 61 -1.82 7.10 -9.38
C ILE A 61 -3.01 6.34 -9.97
N ASP A 62 -2.70 5.36 -10.81
CA ASP A 62 -3.66 4.47 -11.45
C ASP A 62 -3.66 3.10 -10.77
N ILE A 63 -4.71 2.82 -10.01
CA ILE A 63 -4.83 1.57 -9.24
C ILE A 63 -5.68 0.57 -10.01
N THR A 64 -5.17 -0.64 -10.18
CA THR A 64 -5.96 -1.78 -10.64
C THR A 64 -6.07 -2.86 -9.57
N GLY A 65 -7.27 -3.38 -9.38
CA GLY A 65 -7.54 -4.35 -8.34
C GLY A 65 -9.02 -4.61 -8.10
N ILE A 66 -9.35 -5.03 -6.89
CA ILE A 66 -10.73 -5.31 -6.49
C ILE A 66 -11.32 -4.06 -5.87
N ARG A 67 -12.45 -3.61 -6.43
CA ARG A 67 -13.25 -2.49 -5.92
C ARG A 67 -14.60 -3.01 -5.46
N GLN A 68 -14.99 -2.67 -4.24
CA GLN A 68 -16.28 -3.06 -3.69
C GLN A 68 -16.78 -2.03 -2.67
N GLN A 69 -18.09 -1.79 -2.66
CA GLN A 69 -18.75 -1.19 -1.49
C GLN A 69 -18.70 -2.22 -0.35
N VAL A 70 -18.15 -1.82 0.80
CA VAL A 70 -18.03 -2.68 1.98
C VAL A 70 -18.41 -1.89 3.23
N GLU A 71 -18.92 -2.61 4.23
CA GLU A 71 -18.81 -2.10 5.59
C GLU A 71 -17.33 -2.08 5.95
N LEU A 72 -16.85 -0.99 6.55
CA LEU A 72 -15.49 -0.94 7.07
C LEU A 72 -15.29 -2.05 8.12
N ALA A 73 -16.39 -2.47 8.79
CA ALA A 73 -16.58 -3.67 9.62
C ALA A 73 -16.12 -4.99 8.99
N ASP A 74 -16.11 -5.07 7.66
CA ASP A 74 -15.89 -6.30 6.90
C ASP A 74 -14.76 -6.16 5.87
N ILE A 75 -13.92 -5.13 5.99
CA ILE A 75 -12.83 -4.89 5.04
C ILE A 75 -11.86 -6.07 4.90
N GLN A 76 -11.73 -6.89 5.96
CA GLN A 76 -10.97 -8.14 5.94
C GLN A 76 -11.43 -9.10 4.83
N LEU A 77 -12.74 -9.17 4.56
CA LEU A 77 -13.27 -10.00 3.48
C LEU A 77 -12.82 -9.49 2.11
N LEU A 78 -12.69 -8.17 1.93
CA LEU A 78 -12.19 -7.60 0.69
C LEU A 78 -10.71 -7.91 0.49
N TRP A 79 -9.91 -7.85 1.56
CA TRP A 79 -8.51 -8.31 1.54
C TRP A 79 -8.39 -9.79 1.16
N GLN A 80 -9.22 -10.65 1.74
CA GLN A 80 -9.24 -12.07 1.38
C GLN A 80 -9.60 -12.28 -0.09
N LYS A 81 -10.59 -11.55 -0.61
CA LYS A 81 -10.93 -11.58 -2.04
C LYS A 81 -9.76 -11.13 -2.91
N PHE A 82 -9.08 -10.06 -2.52
CA PHE A 82 -7.90 -9.54 -3.21
C PHE A 82 -6.80 -10.59 -3.25
N ASN A 83 -6.40 -11.13 -2.10
CA ASN A 83 -5.34 -12.14 -1.97
C ASN A 83 -5.64 -13.44 -2.72
N ASN A 84 -6.92 -13.81 -2.85
CA ASN A 84 -7.34 -15.01 -3.56
C ASN A 84 -7.54 -14.77 -5.07
N SER A 85 -7.32 -13.55 -5.55
CA SER A 85 -7.57 -13.17 -6.95
C SER A 85 -6.41 -13.59 -7.86
N THR A 86 -6.36 -14.89 -8.18
CA THR A 86 -5.37 -15.43 -9.12
C THR A 86 -5.41 -14.74 -10.48
N LYS A 87 -6.59 -14.29 -10.93
CA LYS A 87 -6.75 -13.51 -12.17
C LYS A 87 -6.00 -12.19 -12.10
N LEU A 88 -6.03 -11.49 -10.96
CA LEU A 88 -5.30 -10.24 -10.78
C LEU A 88 -3.79 -10.52 -10.69
N HIS A 89 -3.36 -11.42 -9.81
CA HIS A 89 -1.94 -11.63 -9.53
C HIS A 89 -1.16 -12.22 -10.70
N LYS A 90 -1.80 -13.03 -11.56
CA LYS A 90 -1.15 -13.59 -12.77
C LYS A 90 -0.67 -12.52 -13.77
N HIS A 91 -1.24 -11.32 -13.71
CA HIS A 91 -0.86 -10.23 -14.59
C HIS A 91 0.26 -9.34 -14.03
N LEU A 92 0.77 -9.58 -12.82
CA LEU A 92 1.92 -8.87 -12.29
C LEU A 92 3.18 -9.15 -13.13
N LYS A 93 3.92 -8.09 -13.51
CA LYS A 93 5.20 -8.21 -14.23
C LYS A 93 6.28 -8.84 -13.36
N TYR A 94 6.26 -8.52 -12.07
CA TYR A 94 7.24 -8.88 -11.06
C TYR A 94 6.58 -8.89 -9.67
N GLN A 95 7.34 -9.32 -8.66
CA GLN A 95 6.92 -9.22 -7.26
C GLN A 95 6.58 -7.75 -6.91
N PRO A 96 5.34 -7.45 -6.51
CA PRO A 96 4.91 -6.08 -6.27
C PRO A 96 5.64 -5.49 -5.06
N LYS A 97 6.01 -4.21 -5.16
CA LYS A 97 6.68 -3.50 -4.06
C LYS A 97 5.71 -2.75 -3.18
N LYS A 98 4.50 -2.47 -3.68
CA LYS A 98 3.48 -1.71 -2.99
C LYS A 98 2.10 -2.30 -3.23
N VAL A 99 1.25 -2.20 -2.23
CA VAL A 99 -0.21 -2.39 -2.36
C VAL A 99 -0.89 -1.12 -1.90
N TYR A 100 -1.92 -0.74 -2.64
CA TYR A 100 -2.70 0.46 -2.42
C TYR A 100 -4.08 0.08 -1.91
N VAL A 101 -4.53 0.76 -0.85
CA VAL A 101 -5.90 0.69 -0.35
C VAL A 101 -6.51 2.08 -0.45
N LEU A 102 -7.45 2.23 -1.36
CA LEU A 102 -8.13 3.48 -1.62
C LEU A 102 -9.55 3.42 -1.08
N TYR A 103 -9.85 4.29 -0.11
CA TYR A 103 -11.18 4.46 0.47
C TYR A 103 -11.84 5.69 -0.15
N GLN A 104 -12.99 5.51 -0.78
CA GLN A 104 -13.78 6.56 -1.44
C GLN A 104 -15.25 6.45 -1.03
N LYS A 105 -16.03 7.52 -1.30
CA LYS A 105 -17.48 7.56 -1.04
C LYS A 105 -17.84 7.06 0.37
N ILE A 106 -17.07 7.52 1.35
CA ILE A 106 -17.25 7.11 2.74
C ILE A 106 -18.59 7.65 3.23
N SER A 107 -19.40 6.80 3.86
CA SER A 107 -20.70 7.17 4.38
C SER A 107 -20.58 8.21 5.51
N LYS A 108 -21.63 9.00 5.74
CA LYS A 108 -21.62 10.08 6.76
C LYS A 108 -21.42 9.57 8.19
N ASP A 109 -21.78 8.32 8.43
CA ASP A 109 -21.59 7.61 9.69
C ASP A 109 -20.31 6.77 9.70
N TYR A 110 -19.52 6.85 8.62
CA TYR A 110 -18.23 6.19 8.41
C TYR A 110 -18.28 4.66 8.49
N GLN A 111 -19.47 4.06 8.40
CA GLN A 111 -19.62 2.61 8.46
C GLN A 111 -19.33 1.91 7.15
N GLN A 112 -19.49 2.63 6.03
CA GLN A 112 -19.34 2.06 4.70
C GLN A 112 -18.43 2.92 3.86
N ALA A 113 -17.68 2.28 2.98
CA ALA A 113 -16.91 2.97 1.96
C ALA A 113 -16.88 2.12 0.69
N GLU A 114 -16.64 2.77 -0.42
CA GLU A 114 -16.18 2.11 -1.62
C GLU A 114 -14.66 1.95 -1.52
N VAL A 115 -14.20 0.72 -1.35
CA VAL A 115 -12.79 0.41 -1.13
C VAL A 115 -12.22 -0.26 -2.37
N THR A 116 -11.05 0.19 -2.81
CA THR A 116 -10.25 -0.45 -3.86
C THR A 116 -8.94 -0.93 -3.28
N ILE A 117 -8.67 -2.23 -3.38
CA ILE A 117 -7.38 -2.84 -3.01
C ILE A 117 -6.71 -3.30 -4.29
N GLY A 118 -5.49 -2.81 -4.55
CA GLY A 118 -4.85 -3.00 -5.83
C GLY A 118 -3.36 -2.69 -5.90
N TYR A 119 -2.84 -2.84 -7.11
CA TYR A 119 -1.48 -2.49 -7.50
C TYR A 119 -1.51 -1.28 -8.43
N ASP A 120 -0.36 -0.62 -8.59
CA ASP A 120 -0.17 0.37 -9.65
C ASP A 120 -0.25 -0.33 -11.01
N ILE A 121 -0.98 0.25 -11.97
CA ILE A 121 -1.13 -0.31 -13.32
C ILE A 121 0.21 -0.55 -14.01
N ASN A 122 1.24 0.23 -13.69
CA ASN A 122 2.57 0.10 -14.25
C ASN A 122 3.28 -1.20 -13.83
N GLU A 123 2.84 -1.83 -12.74
CA GLU A 123 3.31 -3.15 -12.29
C GLU A 123 2.65 -4.32 -13.04
N MET A 124 1.70 -4.04 -13.94
CA MET A 124 0.85 -5.04 -14.59
C MET A 124 1.17 -5.21 -16.09
N THR A 125 1.26 -6.45 -16.55
CA THR A 125 1.49 -6.82 -17.95
C THR A 125 0.32 -6.44 -18.85
N GLN A 126 -0.91 -6.64 -18.39
CA GLN A 126 -2.15 -6.34 -19.10
C GLN A 126 -3.27 -6.07 -18.10
N PHE A 127 -3.93 -4.91 -18.17
CA PHE A 127 -5.18 -4.66 -17.43
C PHE A 127 -5.96 -3.50 -18.06
N ASN A 128 -7.24 -3.71 -18.36
CA ASN A 128 -8.05 -2.71 -19.07
C ASN A 128 -8.81 -1.76 -18.13
N LYS A 129 -9.02 -2.16 -16.87
CA LYS A 129 -9.75 -1.37 -15.88
C LYS A 129 -8.79 -0.88 -14.80
N HIS A 130 -8.72 0.43 -14.63
CA HIS A 130 -7.96 1.09 -13.58
C HIS A 130 -8.78 2.22 -12.97
N TYR A 131 -8.31 2.73 -11.84
CA TYR A 131 -8.91 3.83 -11.12
C TYR A 131 -7.83 4.86 -10.84
N SER A 132 -7.91 5.97 -11.55
CA SER A 132 -7.01 7.12 -11.38
C SER A 132 -7.46 7.96 -10.18
N ILE A 133 -6.51 8.33 -9.35
CA ILE A 133 -6.70 9.36 -8.31
C ILE A 133 -5.60 10.41 -8.44
N ASP A 134 -5.99 11.67 -8.34
CA ASP A 134 -5.06 12.78 -8.19
C ASP A 134 -4.62 12.85 -6.72
N ILE A 135 -3.30 12.83 -6.49
CA ILE A 135 -2.72 12.89 -5.15
C ILE A 135 -1.87 14.13 -4.94
N SER A 136 -1.88 15.08 -5.87
CA SER A 136 -1.09 16.32 -5.83
C SER A 136 -1.46 17.23 -4.65
N HIS A 137 -2.73 17.22 -4.22
CA HIS A 137 -3.26 18.07 -3.15
C HIS A 137 -3.54 17.31 -1.84
N ASN A 138 -2.85 16.20 -1.61
CA ASN A 138 -3.07 15.39 -0.42
C ASN A 138 -2.37 15.97 0.84
N SER A 139 -2.95 15.68 1.99
CA SER A 139 -2.31 15.83 3.29
C SER A 139 -1.76 14.48 3.74
N VAL A 140 -0.51 14.44 4.19
CA VAL A 140 0.08 13.25 4.80
C VAL A 140 -0.50 13.12 6.22
N LEU A 141 -1.32 12.10 6.45
CA LEU A 141 -1.85 11.78 7.78
C LEU A 141 -0.79 11.00 8.58
N LEU A 142 -0.17 10.02 7.92
CA LEU A 142 0.94 9.25 8.48
C LEU A 142 2.08 9.20 7.44
N PRO A 143 3.30 9.66 7.80
CA PRO A 143 4.46 9.47 6.94
C PRO A 143 4.79 7.97 6.80
N GLU A 144 5.63 7.61 5.84
CA GLU A 144 6.02 6.21 5.67
C GLU A 144 6.80 5.70 6.88
N ASN A 145 6.23 4.77 7.64
CA ASN A 145 6.90 4.12 8.77
C ASN A 145 6.29 2.76 9.08
N LYS A 146 6.95 1.98 9.93
CA LYS A 146 6.36 0.81 10.55
C LYS A 146 5.46 1.27 11.70
N TYR A 147 4.17 1.07 11.54
CA TYR A 147 3.19 1.39 12.57
C TYR A 147 2.64 0.13 13.20
N ASP A 148 2.38 0.21 14.49
CA ASP A 148 1.53 -0.76 15.15
C ASP A 148 0.04 -0.43 14.96
N LYS A 149 -0.77 -1.37 15.41
CA LYS A 149 -2.22 -1.34 15.35
C LYS A 149 -2.85 -0.12 16.03
N THR A 150 -2.30 0.28 17.19
CA THR A 150 -2.82 1.42 17.94
C THR A 150 -2.48 2.73 17.25
N GLN A 151 -1.25 2.87 16.74
CA GLN A 151 -0.81 4.07 16.02
C GLN A 151 -1.63 4.33 14.74
N LEU A 152 -1.98 3.26 14.00
CA LEU A 152 -2.85 3.37 12.83
C LEU A 152 -4.28 3.76 13.21
N SER A 153 -4.84 3.14 14.27
CA SER A 153 -6.16 3.48 14.79
C SER A 153 -6.24 4.94 15.22
N ASP A 154 -5.28 5.39 16.03
CA ASP A 154 -5.18 6.76 16.53
C ASP A 154 -5.04 7.78 15.39
N ALA A 155 -4.38 7.40 14.29
CA ALA A 155 -4.26 8.27 13.13
C ALA A 155 -5.60 8.42 12.41
N TRP A 156 -6.32 7.32 12.21
CA TRP A 156 -7.66 7.34 11.65
C TRP A 156 -8.65 8.12 12.51
N GLU A 157 -8.53 8.06 13.84
CA GLU A 157 -9.33 8.88 14.78
C GLU A 157 -9.10 10.39 14.62
N LYS A 158 -7.87 10.79 14.27
CA LYS A 158 -7.50 12.19 14.06
C LYS A 158 -8.00 12.75 12.73
N ILE A 159 -8.50 11.91 11.83
CA ILE A 159 -9.02 12.39 10.56
C ILE A 159 -10.24 13.26 10.85
N ASN A 160 -10.23 14.50 10.35
CA ASN A 160 -11.44 15.31 10.40
C ASN A 160 -12.44 14.80 9.37
N HIS A 161 -13.20 13.81 9.82
CA HIS A 161 -14.23 13.09 9.11
C HIS A 161 -15.21 14.02 8.37
N GLN A 162 -15.65 15.11 9.00
CA GLN A 162 -16.56 16.10 8.40
C GLN A 162 -15.94 16.89 7.23
N LYS A 163 -14.62 16.81 7.05
CA LYS A 163 -13.85 17.51 6.01
C LYS A 163 -13.22 16.57 4.98
N ILE A 164 -13.38 15.25 5.10
CA ILE A 164 -12.91 14.31 4.08
C ILE A 164 -13.78 14.51 2.84
N LYS A 165 -13.19 15.01 1.77
CA LYS A 165 -13.96 15.32 0.56
C LYS A 165 -13.94 14.20 -0.46
N GLU A 166 -12.79 13.53 -0.61
CA GLU A 166 -12.57 12.68 -1.79
C GLU A 166 -12.07 11.28 -1.43
N TYR A 167 -10.98 11.16 -0.66
CA TYR A 167 -10.41 9.85 -0.37
C TYR A 167 -9.49 9.79 0.85
N VAL A 168 -9.31 8.56 1.35
CA VAL A 168 -8.15 8.15 2.17
C VAL A 168 -7.37 7.11 1.38
N LEU A 169 -6.06 7.24 1.30
CA LEU A 169 -5.18 6.33 0.58
C LEU A 169 -4.13 5.76 1.55
N GLU A 170 -4.13 4.44 1.71
CA GLU A 170 -3.07 3.72 2.39
C GLU A 170 -2.14 3.09 1.36
N VAL A 171 -0.83 3.22 1.60
CA VAL A 171 0.22 2.64 0.77
C VAL A 171 1.04 1.72 1.67
N HIS A 172 0.98 0.42 1.40
CA HIS A 172 1.75 -0.59 2.13
C HIS A 172 2.96 -0.98 1.28
N ALA A 173 4.17 -0.67 1.76
CA ALA A 173 5.39 -1.16 1.13
C ALA A 173 5.61 -2.62 1.52
N LEU A 174 6.02 -3.44 0.56
CA LEU A 174 6.17 -4.89 0.73
C LEU A 174 7.64 -5.31 0.63
N ASN A 175 8.01 -6.36 1.38
CA ASN A 175 9.27 -7.07 1.17
C ASN A 175 9.17 -8.10 0.02
N GLN A 176 10.27 -8.83 -0.21
CA GLN A 176 10.33 -9.87 -1.25
C GLN A 176 9.37 -11.04 -0.99
N GLN A 177 8.97 -11.25 0.26
CA GLN A 177 8.00 -12.24 0.70
C GLN A 177 6.55 -11.73 0.59
N GLY A 178 6.36 -10.46 0.18
CA GLY A 178 5.06 -9.80 0.08
C GLY A 178 4.55 -9.23 1.39
N GLU A 179 5.29 -9.33 2.49
CA GLU A 179 4.86 -8.84 3.80
C GLU A 179 5.03 -7.31 3.90
N THR A 180 4.12 -6.64 4.60
CA THR A 180 4.22 -5.19 4.82
C THR A 180 5.40 -4.81 5.71
N THR A 181 6.27 -3.94 5.21
CA THR A 181 7.40 -3.37 5.94
C THR A 181 7.08 -2.01 6.52
N THR A 182 6.46 -1.14 5.73
CA THR A 182 6.05 0.21 6.10
C THR A 182 4.66 0.51 5.56
N THR A 183 3.97 1.44 6.21
CA THR A 183 2.69 1.97 5.75
C THR A 183 2.76 3.49 5.72
N GLN A 184 2.15 4.10 4.71
CA GLN A 184 1.98 5.53 4.58
C GLN A 184 0.49 5.81 4.36
N VAL A 185 -0.05 6.86 4.99
CA VAL A 185 -1.46 7.23 4.86
C VAL A 185 -1.61 8.67 4.42
N PHE A 186 -2.39 8.86 3.36
CA PHE A 186 -2.75 10.16 2.81
C PHE A 186 -4.25 10.39 2.94
N VAL A 187 -4.62 11.64 3.19
CA VAL A 187 -6.01 12.10 3.24
C VAL A 187 -6.16 13.32 2.34
N SER A 188 -7.23 13.34 1.54
CA SER A 188 -7.66 14.55 0.82
C SER A 188 -8.73 15.28 1.63
N TYR A 189 -8.40 16.50 2.06
CA TYR A 189 -9.30 17.42 2.77
C TYR A 189 -9.80 18.53 1.84
N GLN A 190 -10.94 19.14 2.19
CA GLN A 190 -11.42 20.39 1.59
C GLN A 190 -10.67 21.62 2.11
#